data_AF-A0AAV2SB05-F1
#
_entry.id   AF-A0AAV2SB05-F1
#
_cell.length_a   1.000
_cell.length_b   1.000
_cell.length_c   1.000
_cell.angle_alpha   90.00
_cell.angle_beta   90.00
_cell.angle_gamma   90.00
#
_symmetry.space_group_name_H-M   'P 1'
#
loop_
_entity.id
_entity.type
_entity.pdbx_description
1 polymer ?
#
loop_
_entity_poly.entity_id
_entity_poly.type
_entity_poly.pdbx_seq_one_letter_code
_entity_poly.pdbx_strand_id
1 'polypeptide(L)'
;IDQRMVPVNDEGILLRRYTYNSSDECATKCNKRINDGCISFNFHENMTVCELLKKPWYESSEDLKMLMSPGWSHFQQEYSEDKKDPCSPTPCSSDSVCIRYSQLVTDHFDSSLKLYACTKNTGLKQRFDSGFTDCYFNILYGIDYKINQISDYAEKEASLQDHFDQCIDHDCMGFVCQHGTTEKITCWMKNGTYKPEGIHEQNPTLNTWIARCENRTEIR
;
A
#
# COMPACT_ATOMS: atom_id res chain seq x y z
N ILE A 1 15.37 11.21 -23.03
CA ILE A 1 16.09 10.93 -21.76
C ILE A 1 15.20 9.97 -21.00
N ASP A 2 15.67 8.74 -20.81
CA ASP A 2 14.92 7.61 -20.27
C ASP A 2 14.79 7.76 -18.74
N GLN A 3 13.78 8.52 -18.30
CA GLN A 3 13.55 8.80 -16.88
C GLN A 3 12.73 7.67 -16.27
N ARG A 4 13.47 6.72 -15.68
CA ARG A 4 12.96 5.59 -14.90
C ARG A 4 12.66 6.04 -13.47
N MET A 5 11.87 5.24 -12.74
CA MET A 5 11.75 5.34 -11.29
C MET A 5 13.08 4.90 -10.67
N VAL A 6 14.03 5.83 -10.65
CA VAL A 6 15.26 5.71 -9.89
C VAL A 6 15.05 6.62 -8.70
N PRO A 7 15.11 6.13 -7.45
CA PRO A 7 15.24 7.04 -6.33
C PRO A 7 16.39 8.00 -6.62
N VAL A 8 16.22 9.28 -6.28
CA VAL A 8 17.18 10.36 -6.63
C VAL A 8 18.58 10.08 -6.07
N ASN A 9 18.65 9.15 -5.13
CA ASN A 9 19.82 8.57 -4.51
C ASN A 9 19.68 7.06 -4.77
N ASP A 10 20.74 6.33 -5.13
CA ASP A 10 20.77 4.92 -5.59
C ASP A 10 20.16 3.84 -4.65
N GLU A 11 18.92 4.01 -4.20
CA GLU A 11 18.35 3.32 -3.05
C GLU A 11 17.28 2.27 -3.39
N GLY A 12 17.18 1.92 -4.67
CA GLY A 12 16.58 0.69 -5.10
C GLY A 12 17.56 0.07 -6.07
N ILE A 13 18.50 -0.73 -5.58
CA ILE A 13 19.42 -1.43 -6.48
C ILE A 13 18.54 -2.33 -7.35
N LEU A 14 18.50 -2.04 -8.66
CA LEU A 14 17.76 -2.85 -9.62
C LEU A 14 18.26 -4.29 -9.48
N LEU A 15 17.45 -5.11 -8.82
CA LEU A 15 17.77 -6.51 -8.61
C LEU A 15 17.66 -7.23 -9.95
N ARG A 16 16.56 -6.98 -10.66
CA ARG A 16 16.31 -7.55 -11.98
C ARG A 16 15.14 -6.89 -12.69
N ARG A 17 15.21 -6.82 -14.01
CA ARG A 17 14.08 -6.44 -14.88
C ARG A 17 13.46 -7.68 -15.53
N TYR A 18 12.13 -7.69 -15.64
CA TYR A 18 11.32 -8.71 -16.29
C TYR A 18 10.25 -8.08 -17.18
N THR A 19 9.65 -8.90 -18.02
CA THR A 19 8.42 -8.58 -18.74
C THR A 19 7.29 -9.42 -18.14
N TYR A 20 6.26 -8.77 -17.61
CA TYR A 20 5.10 -9.38 -16.98
C TYR A 20 3.82 -8.69 -17.42
N ASN A 21 2.74 -9.45 -17.54
CA ASN A 21 1.47 -8.92 -18.02
C ASN A 21 0.68 -8.19 -16.92
N SER A 22 1.08 -8.33 -15.66
CA SER A 22 0.44 -7.67 -14.53
C SER A 22 1.42 -7.33 -13.42
N SER A 23 1.00 -6.41 -12.54
CA SER A 23 1.68 -6.11 -11.29
C SER A 23 1.77 -7.33 -10.36
N ASP A 24 0.79 -8.23 -10.43
CA ASP A 24 0.69 -9.38 -9.51
C ASP A 24 1.73 -10.45 -9.82
N GLU A 25 2.04 -10.65 -11.10
CA GLU A 25 3.16 -11.47 -11.55
C GLU A 25 4.49 -10.88 -11.05
N CYS A 26 4.62 -9.55 -11.10
CA CYS A 26 5.78 -8.82 -10.60
C CYS A 26 5.94 -8.98 -9.08
N ALA A 27 4.85 -8.82 -8.32
CA ALA A 27 4.78 -9.04 -6.88
C ALA A 27 5.18 -10.47 -6.49
N THR A 28 4.58 -11.45 -7.16
CA THR A 28 4.89 -12.88 -6.96
C THR A 28 6.37 -13.16 -7.19
N LYS A 29 6.97 -12.53 -8.20
CA LYS A 29 8.39 -12.69 -8.48
C LYS A 29 9.28 -12.06 -7.41
N CYS A 30 8.92 -10.87 -6.95
CA CYS A 30 9.60 -10.24 -5.82
C CYS A 30 9.53 -11.15 -4.59
N ASN A 31 8.36 -11.74 -4.29
CA ASN A 31 8.15 -12.58 -3.10
C ASN A 31 9.07 -13.80 -3.10
N LYS A 32 9.24 -14.43 -4.27
CA LYS A 32 10.17 -15.54 -4.46
C LYS A 32 11.65 -15.14 -4.32
N ARG A 33 11.96 -13.85 -4.34
CA ARG A 33 13.30 -13.27 -4.25
C ARG A 33 13.51 -12.42 -2.99
N ILE A 34 12.68 -12.60 -1.96
CA ILE A 34 12.89 -11.90 -0.68
C ILE A 34 14.26 -12.22 -0.07
N ASN A 35 14.73 -13.47 -0.22
CA ASN A 35 16.08 -13.88 0.21
C ASN A 35 17.20 -13.23 -0.62
N ASP A 36 16.90 -12.77 -1.84
CA ASP A 36 17.83 -11.98 -2.65
C ASP A 36 17.79 -10.48 -2.26
N GLY A 37 16.92 -10.12 -1.31
CA GLY A 37 16.68 -8.76 -0.83
C GLY A 37 15.64 -7.99 -1.63
N CYS A 38 14.78 -8.64 -2.43
CA CYS A 38 13.67 -7.94 -3.08
C CYS A 38 12.69 -7.42 -2.03
N ILE A 39 12.46 -6.10 -2.01
CA ILE A 39 11.56 -5.45 -1.06
C ILE A 39 10.54 -4.54 -1.73
N SER A 40 10.70 -4.26 -3.03
CA SER A 40 9.76 -3.47 -3.81
C SER A 40 9.93 -3.75 -5.30
N PHE A 41 8.99 -3.26 -6.09
CA PHE A 41 9.06 -3.35 -7.53
C PHE A 41 8.39 -2.16 -8.22
N ASN A 42 8.89 -1.83 -9.40
CA ASN A 42 8.25 -0.93 -10.34
C ASN A 42 7.51 -1.74 -11.40
N PHE A 43 6.30 -1.33 -11.77
CA PHE A 43 5.57 -1.92 -12.89
C PHE A 43 5.07 -0.84 -13.85
N HIS A 44 5.32 -1.05 -15.14
CA HIS A 44 4.76 -0.22 -16.21
C HIS A 44 3.73 -1.04 -16.99
N GLU A 45 2.45 -0.67 -16.84
CA GLU A 45 1.33 -1.44 -17.40
C GLU A 45 1.40 -1.53 -18.93
N ASN A 46 1.47 -0.40 -19.63
CA ASN A 46 1.50 -0.39 -21.11
C ASN A 46 2.73 -1.07 -21.72
N MET A 47 3.87 -1.03 -21.03
CA MET A 47 5.12 -1.64 -21.51
C MET A 47 5.29 -3.07 -21.01
N THR A 48 4.42 -3.55 -20.11
CA THR A 48 4.54 -4.84 -19.42
C THR A 48 5.90 -5.01 -18.73
N VAL A 49 6.52 -3.93 -18.26
CA VAL A 49 7.87 -3.96 -17.65
C VAL A 49 7.76 -4.01 -16.14
N CYS A 50 8.46 -4.97 -15.54
CA CYS A 50 8.61 -5.13 -14.10
C CYS A 50 10.07 -4.94 -13.70
N GLU A 51 10.35 -4.10 -12.72
CA GLU A 51 11.68 -3.93 -12.14
C GLU A 51 11.64 -4.28 -10.66
N LEU A 52 12.32 -5.35 -10.28
CA LEU A 52 12.49 -5.72 -8.89
C LEU A 52 13.60 -4.89 -8.27
N LEU A 53 13.37 -4.41 -7.05
CA LEU A 53 14.25 -3.50 -6.36
C LEU A 53 14.65 -4.09 -5.01
N LYS A 54 15.93 -3.89 -4.66
CA LYS A 54 16.50 -4.28 -3.36
C LYS A 54 16.79 -3.06 -2.50
N LYS A 55 16.60 -3.19 -1.17
CA LYS A 55 16.99 -2.18 -0.19
C LYS A 55 18.52 -2.07 -0.14
N PRO A 56 19.10 -0.87 -0.19
CA PRO A 56 20.46 -0.65 0.26
C PRO A 56 20.51 -0.96 1.74
N TRP A 57 21.62 -1.53 2.19
CA TRP A 57 21.79 -1.90 3.58
C TRP A 57 22.18 -0.72 4.48
N TYR A 58 22.23 0.51 3.97
CA TYR A 58 22.75 1.66 4.69
C TYR A 58 22.00 2.96 4.35
N GLU A 59 21.71 3.69 5.43
CA GLU A 59 21.34 5.11 5.57
C GLU A 59 19.85 5.50 5.53
N SER A 60 19.54 6.42 6.46
CA SER A 60 18.23 6.85 6.91
C SER A 60 17.39 7.44 5.78
N SER A 61 16.14 6.98 5.70
CA SER A 61 15.13 7.27 4.67
C SER A 61 14.65 8.73 4.54
N GLU A 62 15.34 9.71 5.14
CA GLU A 62 14.85 11.10 5.19
C GLU A 62 14.97 11.85 3.85
N ASP A 63 15.76 11.35 2.88
CA ASP A 63 16.00 12.01 1.59
C ASP A 63 15.47 11.25 0.36
N LEU A 64 14.65 10.21 0.56
CA LEU A 64 14.06 9.45 -0.54
C LEU A 64 12.97 10.25 -1.25
N LYS A 65 13.36 11.00 -2.28
CA LYS A 65 12.40 11.54 -3.25
C LYS A 65 12.08 10.46 -4.28
N MET A 66 10.86 9.93 -4.20
CA MET A 66 10.30 9.09 -5.25
C MET A 66 9.93 9.94 -6.45
N LEU A 67 10.71 9.82 -7.53
CA LEU A 67 10.33 10.42 -8.81
C LEU A 67 9.41 9.45 -9.54
N MET A 68 8.12 9.78 -9.55
CA MET A 68 7.12 9.05 -10.31
C MET A 68 7.21 9.44 -11.79
N SER A 69 7.43 8.46 -12.67
CA SER A 69 7.37 8.65 -14.12
C SER A 69 5.97 8.27 -14.64
N PRO A 70 5.41 8.99 -15.62
CA PRO A 70 4.12 8.62 -16.21
C PRO A 70 4.11 7.16 -16.69
N GLY A 71 3.01 6.44 -16.40
CA GLY A 71 2.83 5.03 -16.79
C GLY A 71 3.48 4.01 -15.85
N TRP A 72 4.28 4.46 -14.88
CA TRP A 72 4.92 3.61 -13.89
C TRP A 72 4.17 3.65 -12.55
N SER A 73 4.07 2.48 -11.91
CA SER A 73 3.55 2.29 -10.56
C SER A 73 4.61 1.63 -9.69
N HIS A 74 4.81 2.13 -8.47
CA HIS A 74 5.73 1.55 -7.50
C HIS A 74 4.94 0.79 -6.43
N PHE A 75 5.42 -0.41 -6.08
CA PHE A 75 4.81 -1.29 -5.10
C PHE A 75 5.88 -1.76 -4.12
N GLN A 76 5.63 -1.61 -2.83
CA GLN A 76 6.51 -2.14 -1.79
C GLN A 76 5.97 -3.49 -1.32
N GLN A 77 6.85 -4.46 -1.05
CA GLN A 77 6.43 -5.72 -0.45
C GLN A 77 5.98 -5.50 0.99
N GLU A 78 4.90 -6.15 1.36
CA GLU A 78 4.56 -6.34 2.76
C GLU A 78 5.57 -7.30 3.39
N TYR A 79 6.29 -6.82 4.41
CA TYR A 79 7.12 -7.68 5.23
C TYR A 79 6.24 -8.41 6.24
N SER A 80 6.25 -9.74 6.19
CA SER A 80 5.54 -10.62 7.11
C SER A 80 6.57 -11.58 7.72
N GLU A 81 7.40 -11.11 8.66
CA GLU A 81 8.32 -12.01 9.38
C GLU A 81 7.56 -13.09 10.13
N ASP A 82 6.36 -12.77 10.62
CA ASP A 82 5.40 -13.74 11.10
C ASP A 82 4.40 -14.07 9.99
N LYS A 83 4.63 -15.18 9.29
CA LYS A 83 3.76 -15.78 8.23
C LYS A 83 2.30 -16.06 8.63
N LYS A 84 1.84 -15.58 9.78
CA LYS A 84 0.45 -15.67 10.20
C LYS A 84 -0.25 -14.40 9.72
N ASP A 85 -0.94 -14.56 8.59
CA ASP A 85 -2.02 -13.68 8.19
C ASP A 85 -2.85 -13.32 9.44
N PRO A 86 -2.83 -12.06 9.91
CA PRO A 86 -3.51 -11.68 11.14
C PRO A 86 -5.04 -11.82 11.00
N CYS A 87 -5.54 -11.93 9.77
CA CYS A 87 -6.93 -12.23 9.47
C CYS A 87 -7.22 -13.73 9.36
N SER A 88 -6.24 -14.62 9.57
CA SER A 88 -6.40 -16.09 9.52
C SER A 88 -6.36 -16.69 10.93
N PRO A 89 -7.30 -16.27 11.81
CA PRO A 89 -8.51 -17.09 12.00
C PRO A 89 -9.85 -16.32 11.90
N THR A 90 -9.95 -15.28 11.07
CA THR A 90 -11.09 -14.34 11.01
C THR A 90 -11.39 -13.77 12.40
N PRO A 91 -10.53 -12.88 12.93
CA PRO A 91 -10.69 -12.32 14.28
C PRO A 91 -11.92 -11.41 14.42
N CYS A 92 -12.57 -11.08 13.30
CA CYS A 92 -13.65 -10.13 13.21
C CYS A 92 -15.02 -10.79 13.29
N SER A 93 -16.01 -10.06 13.79
CA SER A 93 -17.41 -10.51 13.81
C SER A 93 -17.96 -10.66 12.39
N SER A 94 -18.98 -11.49 12.21
CA SER A 94 -19.57 -11.81 10.89
C SER A 94 -20.16 -10.60 10.14
N ASP A 95 -20.46 -9.51 10.85
CA ASP A 95 -20.94 -8.23 10.28
C ASP A 95 -19.80 -7.28 9.91
N SER A 96 -18.54 -7.71 10.02
CA SER A 96 -17.35 -6.94 9.71
C SER A 96 -16.36 -7.75 8.86
N VAL A 97 -15.41 -7.03 8.26
CA VAL A 97 -14.35 -7.60 7.43
C VAL A 97 -13.02 -7.36 8.12
N CYS A 98 -12.19 -8.40 8.19
CA CYS A 98 -10.81 -8.22 8.63
C CYS A 98 -10.00 -7.58 7.50
N ILE A 99 -9.38 -6.44 7.78
CA ILE A 99 -8.49 -5.75 6.86
C ILE A 99 -7.08 -5.73 7.44
N ARG A 100 -6.10 -6.18 6.65
CA ARG A 100 -4.68 -6.15 7.03
C ARG A 100 -4.08 -4.78 6.75
N TYR A 101 -3.12 -4.38 7.55
CA TYR A 101 -2.32 -3.20 7.29
C TYR A 101 -0.98 -3.61 6.71
N SER A 102 -0.61 -3.06 5.55
CA SER A 102 0.79 -3.05 5.15
C SER A 102 1.55 -2.12 6.10
N GLN A 103 2.58 -2.61 6.77
CA GLN A 103 3.59 -1.70 7.34
C GLN A 103 4.48 -1.20 6.19
N LEU A 104 4.91 0.05 6.27
CA LEU A 104 6.02 0.54 5.47
C LEU A 104 7.23 -0.35 5.74
N VAL A 105 8.02 -0.69 4.72
CA VAL A 105 9.30 -1.38 4.95
C VAL A 105 10.31 -0.34 5.44
N THR A 106 10.19 0.03 6.72
CA THR A 106 11.19 0.79 7.46
C THR A 106 12.33 -0.12 7.90
N ASP A 107 13.44 0.44 8.41
CA ASP A 107 14.57 -0.36 8.92
C ASP A 107 14.21 -1.26 10.11
N HIS A 108 13.07 -0.99 10.74
CA HIS A 108 12.53 -1.76 11.84
C HIS A 108 11.05 -2.04 11.62
N PHE A 109 10.68 -3.32 11.72
CA PHE A 109 9.29 -3.75 11.87
C PHE A 109 8.78 -3.26 13.22
N ASP A 110 7.71 -2.48 13.22
CA ASP A 110 7.12 -2.00 14.46
C ASP A 110 6.13 -3.04 14.98
N SER A 111 6.61 -3.92 15.85
CA SER A 111 5.79 -4.96 16.50
C SER A 111 4.67 -4.41 17.39
N SER A 112 4.67 -3.10 17.70
CA SER A 112 3.62 -2.46 18.50
C SER A 112 2.40 -2.06 17.67
N LEU A 113 2.56 -1.92 16.35
CA LEU A 113 1.44 -1.63 15.45
C LEU A 113 0.53 -2.85 15.37
N LYS A 114 -0.78 -2.62 15.52
CA LYS A 114 -1.75 -3.65 15.15
C LYS A 114 -1.62 -3.85 13.65
N LEU A 115 -1.55 -5.09 13.19
CA LEU A 115 -1.43 -5.44 11.77
C LEU A 115 -2.78 -5.67 11.07
N TYR A 116 -3.88 -5.49 11.79
CA TYR A 116 -5.21 -5.66 11.24
C TYR A 116 -6.24 -4.82 11.97
N ALA A 117 -7.41 -4.73 11.35
CA ALA A 117 -8.63 -4.20 11.91
C ALA A 117 -9.87 -4.92 11.43
N CYS A 118 -10.99 -4.67 12.11
CA CYS A 118 -12.31 -5.14 11.72
C CYS A 118 -13.18 -3.97 11.28
N THR A 119 -13.40 -3.83 9.98
CA THR A 119 -14.21 -2.74 9.41
C THR A 119 -15.61 -3.19 9.04
N LYS A 120 -16.59 -2.34 9.34
CA LYS A 120 -17.98 -2.50 8.89
C LYS A 120 -18.25 -1.76 7.58
N ASN A 121 -17.20 -1.34 6.88
CA ASN A 121 -17.35 -0.60 5.64
C ASN A 121 -18.23 -1.35 4.65
N THR A 122 -19.28 -0.70 4.17
CA THR A 122 -20.33 -1.38 3.41
C THR A 122 -19.84 -1.88 2.05
N GLY A 123 -18.98 -1.12 1.38
CA GLY A 123 -18.37 -1.49 0.11
C GLY A 123 -17.40 -2.66 0.24
N LEU A 124 -16.54 -2.65 1.26
CA LEU A 124 -15.63 -3.77 1.55
C LEU A 124 -16.40 -5.02 1.96
N LYS A 125 -17.44 -4.89 2.78
CA LYS A 125 -18.30 -6.02 3.18
C LYS A 125 -19.00 -6.66 1.99
N GLN A 126 -19.61 -5.87 1.10
CA GLN A 126 -20.24 -6.36 -0.12
C GLN A 126 -19.23 -7.13 -1.01
N ARG A 127 -18.01 -6.60 -1.13
CA ARG A 127 -16.96 -7.24 -1.93
C ARG A 127 -16.47 -8.54 -1.29
N PHE A 128 -16.28 -8.55 0.03
CA PHE A 128 -15.94 -9.74 0.80
C PHE A 128 -17.01 -10.84 0.65
N ASP A 129 -18.28 -10.48 0.80
CA ASP A 129 -19.42 -11.40 0.65
C ASP A 129 -19.56 -11.93 -0.78
N SER A 130 -18.97 -11.23 -1.76
CA SER A 130 -18.87 -11.67 -3.15
C SER A 130 -17.69 -12.62 -3.41
N GLY A 131 -16.95 -13.04 -2.38
CA GLY A 131 -15.85 -14.01 -2.46
C GLY A 131 -14.44 -13.43 -2.48
N PHE A 132 -14.28 -12.10 -2.43
CA PHE A 132 -12.97 -11.45 -2.35
C PHE A 132 -12.51 -11.38 -0.90
N THR A 133 -11.99 -12.49 -0.37
CA THR A 133 -11.75 -12.65 1.07
C THR A 133 -10.42 -12.09 1.58
N ASP A 134 -9.49 -11.71 0.70
CA ASP A 134 -8.19 -11.18 1.12
C ASP A 134 -8.21 -9.64 1.11
N CYS A 135 -8.54 -9.05 2.26
CA CYS A 135 -8.68 -7.60 2.38
C CYS A 135 -7.48 -6.96 3.08
N TYR A 136 -6.94 -5.89 2.49
CA TYR A 136 -5.75 -5.20 2.97
C TYR A 136 -5.73 -3.72 2.55
N PHE A 137 -5.00 -2.89 3.30
CA PHE A 137 -4.69 -1.52 2.90
C PHE A 137 -3.41 -1.49 2.08
N ASN A 138 -3.53 -1.28 0.77
CA ASN A 138 -2.39 -1.12 -0.11
C ASN A 138 -1.82 0.30 -0.01
N ILE A 139 -0.49 0.44 0.00
CA ILE A 139 0.21 1.73 -0.01
C ILE A 139 0.56 2.12 -1.44
N LEU A 140 0.06 3.28 -1.86
CA LEU A 140 0.34 3.92 -3.13
C LEU A 140 1.14 5.19 -2.87
N TYR A 141 2.30 5.31 -3.47
CA TYR A 141 3.14 6.50 -3.32
C TYR A 141 2.87 7.50 -4.43
N GLY A 142 2.88 8.77 -4.07
CA GLY A 142 2.77 9.85 -5.02
C GLY A 142 1.38 10.03 -5.65
N ILE A 143 0.36 9.33 -5.15
CA ILE A 143 -0.95 9.24 -5.79
C ILE A 143 -2.03 9.81 -4.87
N ASP A 144 -2.70 10.90 -5.26
CA ASP A 144 -4.02 11.23 -4.71
C ASP A 144 -5.11 10.62 -5.61
N TYR A 145 -6.14 10.05 -5.00
CA TYR A 145 -7.31 9.53 -5.71
C TYR A 145 -8.53 10.40 -5.43
N LYS A 146 -9.30 10.66 -6.50
CA LYS A 146 -10.47 11.54 -6.44
C LYS A 146 -11.68 10.82 -5.86
N ILE A 147 -11.63 10.61 -4.55
CA ILE A 147 -12.75 10.12 -3.74
C ILE A 147 -13.17 11.24 -2.78
N ASN A 148 -14.45 11.24 -2.37
CA ASN A 148 -14.97 12.24 -1.47
C ASN A 148 -14.17 12.22 -0.17
N GLN A 149 -13.67 13.39 0.20
CA GLN A 149 -13.08 13.59 1.51
C GLN A 149 -14.19 13.54 2.55
N ILE A 150 -13.95 12.84 3.66
CA ILE A 150 -14.87 12.84 4.78
C ILE A 150 -14.80 14.22 5.43
N SER A 151 -15.90 14.99 5.38
CA SER A 151 -15.93 16.41 5.78
C SER A 151 -15.39 16.65 7.19
N ASP A 152 -15.68 15.72 8.10
CA ASP A 152 -15.37 15.83 9.53
C ASP A 152 -13.95 15.30 9.86
N TYR A 153 -13.25 14.85 8.81
CA TYR A 153 -11.87 14.40 8.81
C TYR A 153 -11.03 15.13 7.75
N ALA A 154 -11.26 16.44 7.64
CA ALA A 154 -10.39 17.26 6.84
C ALA A 154 -9.07 17.48 7.60
N GLU A 155 -8.00 16.85 7.10
CA GLU A 155 -6.61 17.09 7.47
C GLU A 155 -6.34 17.04 8.98
N LYS A 156 -6.10 15.83 9.50
CA LYS A 156 -5.73 15.65 10.90
C LYS A 156 -4.31 15.14 11.04
N GLU A 157 -3.59 15.71 11.97
CA GLU A 157 -2.31 15.21 12.44
C GLU A 157 -2.56 14.24 13.59
N ALA A 158 -2.13 12.99 13.45
CA ALA A 158 -2.27 11.94 14.45
C ALA A 158 -1.24 10.83 14.19
N SER A 159 -1.20 9.79 15.02
CA SER A 159 -0.41 8.60 14.69
C SER A 159 -1.02 7.85 13.51
N LEU A 160 -0.21 7.10 12.77
CA LEU A 160 -0.68 6.25 11.68
C LEU A 160 -1.71 5.22 12.18
N GLN A 161 -1.51 4.68 13.39
CA GLN A 161 -2.49 3.79 14.01
C GLN A 161 -3.83 4.48 14.29
N ASP A 162 -3.82 5.75 14.74
CA ASP A 162 -5.06 6.50 14.96
C ASP A 162 -5.81 6.76 13.65
N HIS A 163 -5.09 6.99 12.54
CA HIS A 163 -5.71 7.12 11.21
C HIS A 163 -6.31 5.81 10.75
N PHE A 164 -5.62 4.70 10.98
CA PHE A 164 -6.17 3.37 10.73
C PHE A 164 -7.44 3.14 11.55
N ASP A 165 -7.38 3.35 12.87
CA ASP A 165 -8.49 3.13 13.79
C ASP A 165 -9.71 4.00 13.42
N GLN A 166 -9.50 5.28 13.11
CA GLN A 166 -10.59 6.17 12.70
C GLN A 166 -11.13 5.85 11.30
N CYS A 167 -10.32 5.35 10.37
CA CYS A 167 -10.81 4.94 9.05
C CYS A 167 -11.80 3.76 9.16
N ILE A 168 -11.60 2.85 10.11
CA ILE A 168 -12.53 1.77 10.42
C ILE A 168 -13.90 2.34 10.86
N ASP A 169 -13.89 3.35 11.73
CA ASP A 169 -15.08 3.91 12.34
C ASP A 169 -15.91 4.78 11.38
N HIS A 170 -15.29 5.31 10.32
CA HIS A 170 -15.89 6.31 9.42
C HIS A 170 -16.32 5.79 8.04
N ASP A 171 -16.55 4.47 7.86
CA ASP A 171 -16.86 3.86 6.53
C ASP A 171 -15.85 4.32 5.45
N CYS A 172 -14.59 4.46 5.86
CA CYS A 172 -13.53 5.00 5.01
C CYS A 172 -12.95 3.89 4.13
N MET A 173 -12.59 4.25 2.89
CA MET A 173 -11.91 3.35 1.95
C MET A 173 -10.40 3.51 1.97
N GLY A 174 -9.91 4.53 2.66
CA GLY A 174 -8.50 4.85 2.72
C GLY A 174 -8.25 6.30 3.05
N PHE A 175 -6.97 6.63 3.13
CA PHE A 175 -6.53 7.95 3.45
C PHE A 175 -5.27 8.29 2.67
N VAL A 176 -5.13 9.57 2.38
CA VAL A 176 -3.96 10.15 1.75
C VAL A 176 -3.23 10.89 2.85
N CYS A 177 -1.94 10.69 3.01
CA CYS A 177 -1.14 11.38 3.99
C CYS A 177 0.02 12.11 3.35
N GLN A 178 0.41 13.22 3.95
CA GLN A 178 1.73 13.80 3.70
C GLN A 178 2.80 12.92 4.32
N HIS A 179 4.04 13.04 3.84
CA HIS A 179 5.20 12.50 4.54
C HIS A 179 5.21 12.95 6.01
N GLY A 180 5.51 12.00 6.90
CA GLY A 180 5.54 12.18 8.34
C GLY A 180 6.09 10.91 9.00
N THR A 181 6.15 10.90 10.33
CA THR A 181 6.53 9.71 11.09
C THR A 181 5.29 8.89 11.44
N THR A 182 5.45 7.62 11.80
CA THR A 182 4.33 6.78 12.26
C THR A 182 3.64 7.34 13.50
N GLU A 183 4.35 8.11 14.34
CA GLU A 183 3.79 8.78 15.51
C GLU A 183 3.04 10.07 15.16
N LYS A 184 3.40 10.70 14.03
CA LYS A 184 2.93 12.03 13.69
C LYS A 184 2.88 12.22 12.18
N ILE A 185 1.68 12.00 11.62
CA ILE A 185 1.42 12.12 10.19
C ILE A 185 0.08 12.83 9.94
N THR A 186 0.07 13.72 8.94
CA THR A 186 -1.13 14.45 8.53
C THR A 186 -1.82 13.73 7.39
N CYS A 187 -3.09 13.36 7.58
CA CYS A 187 -3.85 12.60 6.60
C CYS A 187 -5.25 13.17 6.32
N TRP A 188 -5.73 12.91 5.11
CA TRP A 188 -7.09 13.14 4.64
C TRP A 188 -7.78 11.80 4.42
N MET A 189 -8.86 11.53 5.15
CA MET A 189 -9.67 10.33 4.94
C MET A 189 -10.62 10.49 3.77
N LYS A 190 -10.82 9.40 3.05
CA LYS A 190 -11.61 9.36 1.83
C LYS A 190 -12.66 8.24 1.95
N ASN A 191 -13.89 8.51 1.49
CA ASN A 191 -14.99 7.53 1.45
C ASN A 191 -15.62 7.41 0.06
N GLY A 192 -16.03 6.21 -0.33
CA GLY A 192 -16.72 5.98 -1.60
C GLY A 192 -16.48 4.59 -2.18
N THR A 193 -16.83 4.38 -3.44
CA THR A 193 -16.46 3.14 -4.16
C THR A 193 -15.16 3.37 -4.91
N TYR A 194 -14.17 2.47 -4.75
CA TYR A 194 -12.96 2.50 -5.56
C TYR A 194 -13.33 2.35 -7.05
N LYS A 195 -13.17 3.44 -7.81
CA LYS A 195 -13.11 3.42 -9.26
C LYS A 195 -11.71 3.91 -9.65
N PRO A 196 -10.84 3.04 -10.21
CA PRO A 196 -9.48 3.43 -10.62
C PRO A 196 -9.43 4.55 -11.67
N GLU A 197 -10.56 4.97 -12.24
CA GLU A 197 -10.67 5.82 -13.42
C GLU A 197 -10.30 7.31 -13.22
N GLY A 198 -9.49 7.65 -12.21
CA GLY A 198 -9.12 9.04 -11.96
C GLY A 198 -7.95 9.20 -10.99
N ILE A 199 -6.76 8.76 -11.38
CA ILE A 199 -5.51 9.29 -10.81
C ILE A 199 -5.43 10.74 -11.27
N HIS A 200 -5.71 11.68 -10.36
CA HIS A 200 -5.89 13.08 -10.74
C HIS A 200 -4.68 13.95 -10.46
N GLU A 201 -3.82 13.56 -9.51
CA GLU A 201 -2.66 14.38 -9.16
C GLU A 201 -1.50 13.51 -8.67
N GLN A 202 -0.37 13.64 -9.37
CA GLN A 202 0.89 13.07 -8.93
C GLN A 202 1.54 14.05 -7.98
N ASN A 203 1.60 13.70 -6.70
CA ASN A 203 2.30 14.51 -5.71
C ASN A 203 3.25 13.61 -4.90
N PRO A 204 4.56 13.64 -5.18
CA PRO A 204 5.54 12.70 -4.64
C PRO A 204 5.76 12.81 -3.12
N THR A 205 5.12 13.77 -2.45
CA THR A 205 5.14 13.89 -0.99
C THR A 205 3.98 13.17 -0.30
N LEU A 206 3.12 12.48 -1.07
CA LEU A 206 1.95 11.80 -0.57
C LEU A 206 2.15 10.29 -0.49
N ASN A 207 1.73 9.72 0.64
CA ASN A 207 1.56 8.29 0.83
C ASN A 207 0.07 7.99 0.97
N THR A 208 -0.42 7.01 0.23
CA THR A 208 -1.86 6.77 0.11
C THR A 208 -2.18 5.35 0.48
N TRP A 209 -2.93 5.16 1.56
CA TRP A 209 -3.43 3.85 1.97
C TRP A 209 -4.81 3.67 1.38
N ILE A 210 -5.02 2.57 0.67
CA ILE A 210 -6.33 2.25 0.08
C ILE A 210 -6.72 0.80 0.38
N ALA A 211 -7.90 0.64 0.96
CA ALA A 211 -8.50 -0.65 1.22
C ALA A 211 -8.86 -1.36 -0.08
N ARG A 212 -8.43 -2.61 -0.18
CA ARG A 212 -8.75 -3.53 -1.27
C ARG A 212 -9.19 -4.86 -0.69
N CYS A 213 -9.96 -5.60 -1.49
CA CYS A 213 -10.29 -6.99 -1.25
C CYS A 213 -10.07 -7.75 -2.55
N GLU A 214 -9.24 -8.79 -2.49
CA GLU A 214 -8.83 -9.60 -3.64
C GLU A 214 -9.21 -11.07 -3.43
N ASN A 215 -9.25 -11.81 -4.54
CA ASN A 215 -9.61 -13.22 -4.50
C ASN A 215 -8.38 -14.05 -4.15
N ARG A 216 -8.40 -14.71 -2.98
CA ARG A 216 -7.24 -15.46 -2.46
C ARG A 216 -6.79 -16.60 -3.39
N THR A 217 -7.65 -17.09 -4.29
CA THR A 217 -7.28 -18.10 -5.30
C THR A 217 -6.38 -17.58 -6.42
N GLU A 218 -6.25 -16.26 -6.61
CA GLU A 218 -5.39 -15.67 -7.64
C GLU A 218 -3.95 -15.41 -7.14
N ILE A 219 -3.67 -15.59 -5.85
CA ILE A 219 -2.36 -15.31 -5.21
C ILE A 219 -1.50 -16.60 -5.04
N ARG A 220 -1.70 -17.63 -5.87
CA ARG A 220 -0.92 -18.90 -5.80
C ARG A 220 0.04 -19.10 -6.97
#